data_AF-A0A930DN54-F1
#
_entry.id   AF-A0A930DN54-F1
#
_cell.length_a   1.000
_cell.length_b   1.000
_cell.length_c   1.000
_cell.angle_alpha   90.00
_cell.angle_beta   90.00
_cell.angle_gamma   90.00
#
_symmetry.space_group_name_H-M   'P 1'
#
loop_
_entity.id
_entity.type
_entity.pdbx_description
1 polymer ?
#
loop_
_entity_poly.entity_id
_entity_poly.type
_entity_poly.pdbx_seq_one_letter_code
_entity_poly.pdbx_strand_id
1 'polypeptide(L)'
;MAEQDERLLLRTVPHSKEAESSVIGAMIRDGDAVLVALEILRPEDFYSRQYQLLFATMKEMARDGIAIDFVSLQDKLKGKKDIPAEFVSLETLKNLAMDV
;
A
#
# COMPACT_ATOMS: atom_id res chain seq x y z
N MET A 1 16.46 -23.26 26.45
CA MET A 1 15.89 -21.97 26.00
C MET A 1 15.87 -21.95 24.48
N ALA A 2 14.88 -22.61 23.87
CA ALA A 2 14.65 -22.63 22.43
C ALA A 2 13.19 -23.04 22.15
N GLU A 3 12.23 -22.37 22.80
CA GLU A 3 10.81 -22.74 22.76
C GLU A 3 9.87 -21.56 22.42
N GLN A 4 10.40 -20.48 21.82
CA GLN A 4 9.56 -19.34 21.44
C GLN A 4 9.20 -19.27 19.94
N ASP A 5 9.81 -20.11 19.08
CA ASP A 5 9.65 -19.98 17.62
C ASP A 5 8.57 -20.88 17.00
N GLU A 6 8.21 -22.01 17.65
CA GLU A 6 7.41 -23.06 16.99
C GLU A 6 5.89 -23.01 17.21
N ARG A 7 5.34 -22.04 17.98
CA ARG A 7 3.90 -21.98 18.30
C ARG A 7 3.11 -20.87 17.59
N LEU A 8 3.73 -20.06 16.74
CA LEU A 8 3.05 -19.04 15.91
C LEU A 8 2.74 -19.52 14.47
N LEU A 9 3.13 -20.74 14.11
CA LEU A 9 3.05 -21.29 12.74
C LEU A 9 1.66 -21.81 12.29
N LEU A 10 0.55 -21.56 13.00
CA LEU A 10 -0.74 -22.22 12.71
C LEU A 10 -1.98 -21.31 12.48
N ARG A 11 -1.85 -19.99 12.27
CA ARG A 11 -3.05 -19.18 11.97
C ARG A 11 -2.83 -17.82 11.29
N THR A 12 -1.74 -17.62 10.57
CA THR A 12 -1.54 -16.40 9.78
C THR A 12 -2.04 -16.66 8.36
N VAL A 13 -2.93 -15.80 7.85
CA VAL A 13 -3.28 -15.84 6.42
C VAL A 13 -1.99 -15.72 5.59
N PRO A 14 -1.85 -16.48 4.48
CA PRO A 14 -0.69 -16.35 3.62
C PRO A 14 -0.64 -14.90 3.12
N HIS A 15 0.36 -14.15 3.55
CA HIS A 15 0.59 -12.76 3.18
C HIS A 15 2.02 -12.61 2.67
N SER A 16 2.21 -11.73 1.70
CA SER A 16 3.53 -11.40 1.17
C SER A 16 3.68 -9.88 1.14
N LYS A 17 4.50 -9.35 2.05
CA LYS A 17 4.78 -7.91 2.12
C LYS A 17 5.37 -7.37 0.81
N GLU A 18 6.16 -8.20 0.14
CA GLU A 18 6.81 -7.91 -1.12
C GLU A 18 5.81 -7.85 -2.29
N ALA A 19 4.79 -8.71 -2.27
CA ALA A 19 3.70 -8.65 -3.24
C ALA A 19 2.82 -7.42 -3.02
N GLU A 20 2.49 -7.10 -1.76
CA GLU A 20 1.73 -5.90 -1.42
C GLU A 20 2.45 -4.63 -1.86
N SER A 21 3.75 -4.52 -1.55
CA SER A 21 4.58 -3.38 -1.99
C SER A 21 4.65 -3.30 -3.51
N SER A 22 4.75 -4.43 -4.20
CA SER A 22 4.79 -4.48 -5.66
C SER A 22 3.52 -3.96 -6.30
N VAL A 23 2.34 -4.33 -5.77
CA VAL A 23 1.05 -3.82 -6.26
C VAL A 23 0.98 -2.30 -6.08
N ILE A 24 1.27 -1.80 -4.88
CA ILE A 24 1.25 -0.37 -4.59
C ILE A 24 2.27 0.40 -5.44
N GLY A 25 3.47 -0.15 -5.61
CA GLY A 25 4.51 0.40 -6.48
C GLY A 25 4.09 0.50 -7.94
N ALA A 26 3.47 -0.56 -8.46
CA ALA A 26 2.92 -0.58 -9.81
C ALA A 26 1.83 0.49 -9.99
N MET A 27 0.92 0.63 -9.02
CA MET A 27 -0.13 1.64 -9.01
C MET A 27 0.41 3.09 -8.95
N ILE A 28 1.56 3.31 -8.31
CA ILE A 28 2.22 4.63 -8.28
C ILE A 28 2.93 4.93 -9.60
N ARG A 29 3.51 3.89 -10.23
CA ARG A 29 4.25 4.02 -11.49
C ARG A 29 3.32 4.21 -12.68
N ASP A 30 2.19 3.53 -12.66
CA ASP A 30 1.26 3.45 -13.77
C ASP A 30 -0.19 3.63 -13.28
N GLY A 31 -0.84 4.69 -13.77
CA GLY A 31 -2.22 5.01 -13.41
C GLY A 31 -3.24 4.01 -13.97
N ASP A 32 -2.91 3.27 -15.03
CA ASP A 32 -3.77 2.23 -15.60
C ASP A 32 -3.75 0.98 -14.70
N ALA A 33 -2.59 0.65 -14.14
CA ALA A 33 -2.44 -0.41 -13.14
C ALA A 33 -3.31 -0.18 -11.90
N VAL A 34 -3.65 1.08 -11.57
CA VAL A 34 -4.61 1.40 -10.50
C VAL A 34 -5.98 0.83 -10.82
N LEU A 35 -6.51 1.05 -12.02
CA LEU A 35 -7.83 0.59 -12.40
C LEU A 35 -7.91 -0.95 -12.31
N VAL A 36 -6.90 -1.62 -12.87
CA VAL A 36 -6.79 -3.08 -12.81
C VAL A 36 -6.74 -3.58 -11.36
N ALA A 37 -5.92 -2.95 -10.51
CA ALA A 37 -5.82 -3.33 -9.11
C ALA A 37 -7.12 -3.08 -8.35
N LEU A 38 -7.84 -1.98 -8.62
CA LEU A 38 -9.13 -1.66 -8.00
C LEU A 38 -10.26 -2.61 -8.42
N GLU A 39 -10.17 -3.24 -9.58
CA GLU A 39 -11.14 -4.25 -10.04
C GLU A 39 -10.95 -5.59 -9.33
N ILE A 40 -9.71 -5.95 -9.01
CA ILE A 40 -9.35 -7.28 -8.49
C ILE A 40 -9.25 -7.27 -6.96
N LEU A 41 -8.74 -6.18 -6.38
CA LEU A 41 -8.37 -6.09 -4.97
C LEU A 41 -9.22 -5.08 -4.21
N ARG A 42 -9.43 -5.35 -2.92
CA ARG A 42 -10.02 -4.42 -1.96
C ARG A 42 -8.97 -3.97 -0.97
N PRO A 43 -9.14 -2.79 -0.33
CA PRO A 43 -8.25 -2.36 0.74
C PRO A 43 -8.08 -3.41 1.83
N GLU A 44 -9.13 -4.19 2.13
CA GLU A 44 -9.16 -5.22 3.17
C GLU A 44 -8.32 -6.47 2.82
N ASP A 45 -7.98 -6.68 1.55
CA ASP A 45 -7.15 -7.81 1.11
C ASP A 45 -5.67 -7.63 1.49
N PHE A 46 -5.26 -6.39 1.77
CA PHE A 46 -3.93 -6.11 2.29
C PHE A 46 -3.86 -6.48 3.77
N TYR A 47 -2.84 -7.24 4.15
CA TYR A 47 -2.54 -7.59 5.53
C TYR A 47 -2.04 -6.37 6.32
N SER A 48 -1.23 -5.54 5.66
CA SER A 48 -0.63 -4.37 6.30
C SER A 48 -1.60 -3.19 6.30
N ARG A 49 -2.04 -2.74 7.48
CA ARG A 49 -2.96 -1.59 7.63
C ARG A 49 -2.52 -0.34 6.85
N GLN A 50 -1.22 -0.10 6.75
CA GLN A 50 -0.66 1.01 5.97
C GLN A 50 -0.97 0.88 4.47
N TYR A 51 -0.82 -0.33 3.91
CA TYR A 51 -1.18 -0.58 2.51
C TYR A 51 -2.68 -0.54 2.28
N GLN A 52 -3.50 -0.99 3.25
CA GLN A 52 -4.96 -0.80 3.18
C GLN A 52 -5.31 0.70 3.03
N LEU A 53 -4.70 1.55 3.85
CA LEU A 53 -4.90 3.01 3.83
C LEU A 53 -4.38 3.67 2.56
N LEU A 54 -3.22 3.24 2.06
CA LEU A 54 -2.64 3.71 0.79
C LEU A 54 -3.57 3.37 -0.37
N PHE A 55 -3.97 2.11 -0.48
CA PHE A 55 -4.86 1.63 -1.53
C PHE A 55 -6.23 2.31 -1.48
N ALA A 56 -6.80 2.49 -0.27
CA ALA A 56 -8.03 3.24 -0.09
C ALA A 56 -7.89 4.70 -0.55
N THR A 57 -6.76 5.34 -0.27
CA THR A 57 -6.48 6.72 -0.71
C THR A 57 -6.31 6.81 -2.23
N MET A 58 -5.61 5.86 -2.84
CA MET A 58 -5.50 5.75 -4.30
C MET A 58 -6.87 5.55 -4.95
N LYS A 59 -7.73 4.72 -4.35
CA LYS A 59 -9.11 4.54 -4.80
C LYS A 59 -9.90 5.84 -4.81
N GLU A 60 -9.78 6.65 -3.76
CA GLU A 60 -10.41 7.97 -3.70
C GLU A 60 -9.86 8.91 -4.77
N MET A 61 -8.53 8.94 -4.95
CA MET A 61 -7.88 9.75 -5.98
C MET A 61 -8.35 9.36 -7.39
N ALA A 62 -8.42 8.06 -7.69
CA ALA A 62 -8.95 7.56 -8.95
C ALA A 62 -10.40 8.01 -9.18
N ARG A 63 -11.23 7.98 -8.13
CA ARG A 63 -12.63 8.43 -8.18
C ARG A 63 -12.75 9.94 -8.40
N ASP A 64 -11.86 10.72 -7.79
CA ASP A 64 -11.80 12.17 -7.92
C ASP A 64 -11.17 12.60 -9.28
N GLY A 65 -10.67 11.65 -10.09
CA GLY A 65 -9.97 11.94 -11.34
C GLY A 65 -8.59 12.57 -11.14
N ILE A 66 -8.00 12.39 -9.95
CA ILE A 66 -6.68 12.90 -9.58
C ILE A 66 -5.62 11.90 -10.04
N ALA A 67 -4.52 12.41 -10.61
CA ALA A 67 -3.37 11.57 -10.97
C ALA A 67 -2.79 10.85 -9.74
N ILE A 68 -2.49 9.56 -9.87
CA ILE A 68 -1.92 8.74 -8.80
C ILE A 68 -0.43 8.62 -9.03
N ASP A 69 0.29 9.64 -8.57
CA ASP A 69 1.75 9.70 -8.55
C ASP A 69 2.24 9.93 -7.11
N PHE A 70 3.53 9.72 -6.85
CA PHE A 70 4.08 9.82 -5.50
C PHE A 70 3.95 11.23 -4.88
N VAL A 71 3.87 12.30 -5.69
CA VAL A 71 3.68 13.67 -5.20
C VAL A 71 2.22 13.90 -4.82
N SER A 72 1.30 13.58 -5.73
CA SER A 72 -0.14 13.71 -5.51
C SER A 72 -0.63 12.82 -4.36
N LEU A 73 -0.11 11.59 -4.29
CA LEU A 73 -0.40 10.67 -3.21
C LEU A 73 0.14 11.21 -1.89
N GLN A 74 1.39 11.69 -1.84
CA GLN A 74 1.92 12.32 -0.64
C GLN A 74 1.05 13.50 -0.18
N ASP A 75 0.62 14.36 -1.09
CA ASP A 75 -0.21 15.52 -0.75
C ASP A 75 -1.54 15.09 -0.12
N LYS A 76 -2.22 14.10 -0.72
CA LYS A 76 -3.45 13.53 -0.20
C LYS A 76 -3.25 12.85 1.17
N LEU A 77 -2.11 12.16 1.35
CA LEU A 77 -1.74 11.50 2.60
C LEU A 77 -1.38 12.48 3.72
N LYS A 78 -0.72 13.60 3.41
CA LYS A 78 -0.43 14.67 4.40
C LYS A 78 -1.70 15.25 5.03
N GLY A 79 -2.81 15.23 4.29
CA GLY A 79 -4.12 15.63 4.80
C GLY A 79 -4.79 14.60 5.71
N LYS A 80 -4.31 13.35 5.75
CA LYS A 80 -4.91 12.26 6.53
C LYS A 80 -4.21 12.05 7.87
N LYS A 81 -4.97 12.14 8.96
CA LYS A 81 -4.48 11.89 10.33
C LYS A 81 -4.30 10.40 10.67
N ASP A 82 -4.85 9.49 9.87
CA ASP A 82 -4.83 8.04 10.15
C ASP A 82 -3.53 7.35 9.71
N ILE A 83 -2.63 8.07 9.03
CA ILE A 83 -1.43 7.50 8.41
C ILE A 83 -0.20 8.09 9.10
N PRO A 84 0.70 7.25 9.66
CA PRO A 84 1.90 7.76 10.32
C PRO A 84 2.76 8.54 9.32
N ALA A 85 3.31 9.68 9.75
CA ALA A 85 4.11 10.56 8.88
C ALA A 85 5.32 9.84 8.24
N GLU A 86 5.86 8.82 8.89
CA GLU A 86 6.94 7.96 8.37
C GLU A 86 6.53 7.22 7.08
N PHE A 87 5.26 6.83 6.96
CA PHE A 87 4.70 6.17 5.78
C PHE A 87 4.27 7.16 4.69
N VAL A 88 4.18 8.44 5.02
CA VAL A 88 3.91 9.54 4.07
C VAL A 88 5.22 10.11 3.49
N SER A 89 6.36 9.61 3.96
CA SER A 89 7.67 10.06 3.46
C SER A 89 7.82 9.77 1.97
N LEU A 90 8.37 10.75 1.24
CA LEU A 90 8.72 10.59 -0.18
C LEU A 90 9.67 9.41 -0.36
N GLU A 91 10.55 9.15 0.61
CA GLU A 91 11.51 8.05 0.55
C GLU A 91 10.79 6.70 0.55
N THR A 92 9.80 6.51 1.42
CA THR A 92 8.98 5.30 1.48
C THR A 92 8.19 5.08 0.19
N LEU A 93 7.53 6.12 -0.32
CA LEU A 93 6.77 6.04 -1.58
C LEU A 93 7.67 5.81 -2.79
N LYS A 94 8.86 6.41 -2.79
CA LYS A 94 9.86 6.21 -3.84
C LYS A 94 10.41 4.79 -3.81
N ASN A 95 10.73 4.25 -2.64
CA ASN A 95 11.21 2.88 -2.49
C ASN A 95 10.14 1.89 -2.97
N LEU A 96 8.87 2.12 -2.63
CA LEU A 96 7.76 1.32 -3.16
C LEU A 96 7.69 1.35 -4.70
N ALA A 97 7.93 2.51 -5.31
CA ALA A 97 7.88 2.66 -6.76
C ALA A 97 9.16 2.19 -7.49
N MET A 98 10.30 2.06 -6.81
CA MET A 98 11.60 1.78 -7.43
C MET A 98 12.21 0.42 -7.07
N ASP A 99 11.85 -0.16 -5.93
CA ASP A 99 12.44 -1.40 -5.39
C ASP A 99 11.63 -2.65 -5.77
N VAL A 100 11.07 -2.67 -6.99
CA VAL A 100 10.31 -3.80 -7.57
C VAL A 100 11.06 -4.44 -8.72
#